data_AF-A0AAJ3KGA9-F1
#
_entry.id   AF-A0AAJ3KGA9-F1
#
_cell.length_a   1.000
_cell.length_b   1.000
_cell.length_c   1.000
_cell.angle_alpha   90.00
_cell.angle_beta   90.00
_cell.angle_gamma   90.00
#
_symmetry.space_group_name_H-M   'P 1'
#
loop_
_entity.id
_entity.type
_entity.pdbx_description
1 polymer ?
#
loop_
_entity_poly.entity_id
_entity_poly.type
_entity_poly.pdbx_seq_one_letter_code
_entity_poly.pdbx_strand_id
1 'polypeptide(L)'
;MIDILWKKRLPEIMVFECNIDARGKAYRLKLGIMGVTVGFVLAAAFYLAGIEFQRVLWIIPMAIIGGGAFSIFEAQTGWCAVRALGFRTPL
;
A
#
# COMPACT_ATOMS: atom_id res chain seq x y z
N MET A 1 31.70 -23.65 6.32
CA MET A 1 32.13 -22.59 5.37
C MET A 1 31.08 -22.25 4.30
N ILE A 2 29.95 -22.98 4.21
CA ILE A 2 28.84 -22.69 3.28
C ILE A 2 27.58 -22.25 4.05
N ASP A 3 27.35 -22.67 5.29
CA ASP A 3 26.14 -22.28 6.05
C ASP A 3 26.13 -20.86 6.61
N ILE A 4 27.30 -20.20 6.59
CA ILE A 4 27.44 -18.73 6.66
C ILE A 4 27.18 -18.16 5.24
N LEU A 5 26.31 -18.82 4.47
CA LEU A 5 25.49 -18.26 3.39
C LEU A 5 24.58 -17.21 4.01
N TRP A 6 25.24 -16.10 4.28
CA TRP A 6 24.88 -14.78 4.74
C TRP A 6 23.76 -14.11 3.90
N LYS A 7 22.77 -14.88 3.46
CA LYS A 7 21.82 -14.44 2.42
C LYS A 7 20.35 -14.59 2.81
N LYS A 8 19.99 -15.30 3.88
CA LYS A 8 18.60 -15.77 4.00
C LYS A 8 17.69 -15.22 5.09
N ARG A 9 18.10 -14.34 6.02
CA ARG A 9 17.12 -13.93 7.05
C ARG A 9 17.34 -12.61 7.77
N LEU A 10 17.73 -11.56 7.05
CA LEU A 10 17.49 -10.20 7.54
C LEU A 10 16.80 -9.36 6.46
N PRO A 11 15.53 -9.64 6.13
CA PRO A 11 14.54 -8.58 6.15
C PRO A 11 14.07 -8.51 7.64
N GLU A 12 14.11 -7.43 8.40
CA GLU A 12 14.11 -6.01 8.08
C GLU A 12 14.46 -5.31 9.40
N ILE A 13 15.36 -4.34 9.41
CA ILE A 13 15.30 -3.30 10.45
C ILE A 13 14.12 -2.40 10.04
N MET A 14 12.90 -2.85 10.32
CA MET A 14 11.73 -1.97 10.34
C MET A 14 11.63 -1.44 11.77
N VAL A 15 11.89 -0.15 11.97
CA VAL A 15 11.86 0.54 13.28
C VAL A 15 10.43 0.69 13.82
N PHE A 16 9.44 0.09 13.16
CA PHE A 16 8.03 0.15 13.53
C PHE A 16 7.61 -1.11 14.29
N GLU A 17 7.10 -0.92 15.51
CA GLU A 17 6.46 -1.98 16.29
C GLU A 17 5.33 -2.61 15.45
N CYS A 18 5.40 -3.92 15.25
CA CYS A 18 4.37 -4.65 14.51
C CYS A 18 3.03 -4.51 15.26
N ASN A 19 2.04 -3.83 14.64
CA ASN A 19 0.74 -3.49 15.25
C ASN A 19 -0.43 -4.13 14.49
N ILE A 20 -0.15 -4.99 13.50
CA ILE A 20 -1.14 -5.61 12.64
C ILE A 20 -1.10 -7.13 12.77
N ASP A 21 -2.28 -7.75 12.83
CA ASP A 21 -2.39 -9.21 12.75
C ASP A 21 -2.10 -9.71 11.32
N ALA A 22 -1.69 -10.97 11.17
CA ALA A 22 -1.46 -11.59 9.87
C ALA A 22 -2.71 -11.53 8.96
N ARG A 23 -3.91 -11.63 9.55
CA ARG A 23 -5.17 -11.44 8.81
C ARG A 23 -5.35 -10.00 8.34
N GLY A 24 -5.16 -9.03 9.24
CA GLY A 24 -5.24 -7.61 8.91
C GLY A 24 -4.24 -7.19 7.82
N LYS A 25 -3.04 -7.77 7.83
CA LYS A 25 -2.00 -7.59 6.80
C LYS A 25 -2.48 -8.06 5.43
N ALA A 26 -3.05 -9.26 5.35
CA ALA A 26 -3.56 -9.79 4.08
C ALA A 26 -4.72 -8.95 3.53
N TYR A 27 -5.64 -8.49 4.38
CA TYR A 27 -6.75 -7.63 3.96
C TYR A 27 -6.28 -6.28 3.45
N ARG A 28 -5.35 -5.61 4.16
CA ARG A 28 -4.80 -4.32 3.71
C ARG A 28 -4.02 -4.45 2.41
N LEU A 29 -3.25 -5.52 2.24
CA LEU A 29 -2.55 -5.79 0.99
C LEU A 29 -3.52 -5.95 -0.18
N LYS A 30 -4.61 -6.72 0.01
CA LYS A 30 -5.65 -6.91 -1.00
C LYS A 30 -6.36 -5.60 -1.37
N LEU A 31 -6.74 -4.81 -0.36
CA LEU A 31 -7.35 -3.50 -0.57
C LEU A 31 -6.42 -2.54 -1.29
N GLY A 32 -5.13 -2.54 -0.94
CA GLY A 32 -4.14 -1.70 -1.59
C GLY A 32 -3.89 -2.08 -3.04
N ILE A 33 -3.75 -3.37 -3.34
CA ILE A 33 -3.66 -3.86 -4.72
C ILE A 33 -4.90 -3.47 -5.50
N MET A 34 -6.11 -3.66 -4.93
CA MET A 34 -7.36 -3.26 -5.57
C MET A 34 -7.43 -1.74 -5.79
N GLY A 35 -6.97 -0.93 -4.84
CA GLY A 35 -6.92 0.51 -4.96
C GLY A 35 -5.99 0.96 -6.09
N VAL A 36 -4.79 0.38 -6.17
CA VAL A 36 -3.83 0.67 -7.24
C VAL A 36 -4.40 0.24 -8.60
N THR A 37 -4.99 -0.96 -8.72
CA THR A 37 -5.55 -1.43 -9.99
C THR A 37 -6.71 -0.55 -10.46
N VAL A 38 -7.64 -0.20 -9.56
CA VAL A 38 -8.74 0.72 -9.87
C VAL A 38 -8.21 2.10 -10.26
N GLY A 39 -7.19 2.61 -9.57
CA GLY A 39 -6.55 3.88 -9.90
C GLY A 39 -5.93 3.88 -11.30
N PHE A 40 -5.25 2.81 -11.70
CA PHE A 40 -4.71 2.67 -13.06
C PHE A 40 -5.80 2.55 -14.12
N VAL A 41 -6.86 1.78 -13.86
CA VAL A 41 -8.01 1.68 -14.78
C VAL A 41 -8.66 3.05 -14.97
N LEU A 42 -8.83 3.82 -13.89
CA LEU A 42 -9.38 5.17 -13.95
C LEU A 42 -8.45 6.14 -14.70
N ALA A 43 -7.14 6.07 -14.47
CA ALA A 43 -6.15 6.86 -15.21
C ALA A 43 -6.20 6.55 -16.71
N ALA A 44 -6.30 5.27 -17.08
CA ALA A 44 -6.44 4.86 -18.48
C ALA A 44 -7.75 5.37 -19.09
N ALA A 45 -8.86 5.32 -18.36
CA ALA A 45 -10.13 5.88 -18.80
C ALA A 45 -10.05 7.39 -19.05
N PHE A 46 -9.35 8.13 -18.18
CA PHE A 46 -9.16 9.58 -18.33
C PHE A 46 -8.29 9.92 -19.53
N TYR A 47 -7.25 9.12 -19.78
CA TYR A 47 -6.41 9.24 -20.97
C TYR A 47 -7.22 9.01 -22.26
N LEU A 48 -8.04 7.94 -22.32
CA LEU A 48 -8.90 7.64 -23.46
C LEU A 48 -10.01 8.69 -23.67
N ALA A 49 -10.49 9.31 -22.59
CA ALA A 49 -11.46 10.40 -22.65
C ALA A 49 -10.87 11.74 -23.11
N GLY A 50 -9.55 11.81 -23.38
CA GLY A 50 -8.89 13.04 -23.81
C GLY A 50 -8.83 14.11 -22.73
N ILE A 51 -8.85 13.72 -21.45
CA ILE A 51 -8.71 14.66 -20.34
C ILE A 51 -7.24 15.09 -20.26
N GLU A 52 -6.98 16.35 -20.60
CA GLU A 52 -5.68 17.01 -20.47
C GLU A 52 -5.03 16.77 -19.10
N PHE A 53 -3.75 16.38 -19.10
CA PHE A 53 -2.98 16.03 -17.90
C PHE A 53 -2.87 17.18 -16.89
N GLN A 54 -2.89 18.43 -17.35
CA GLN A 54 -2.89 19.63 -16.50
C GLN A 54 -4.20 19.87 -15.73
N ARG A 55 -5.28 19.14 -16.03
CA ARG A 55 -6.55 19.35 -15.31
C ARG A 55 -6.45 18.78 -13.91
N VAL A 56 -6.98 19.55 -12.94
CA VAL A 56 -7.13 19.16 -11.52
C VAL A 56 -7.78 17.79 -11.35
N LEU A 57 -8.58 17.34 -12.34
CA LEU A 57 -9.19 16.01 -12.38
C LEU A 57 -8.16 14.85 -12.27
N TRP A 58 -6.93 15.02 -12.75
CA TRP A 58 -5.87 14.00 -12.63
C TRP A 58 -5.40 13.75 -11.20
N ILE A 59 -5.73 14.65 -10.26
CA ILE A 59 -5.47 14.42 -8.82
C ILE A 59 -6.25 13.20 -8.32
N ILE A 60 -7.43 12.90 -8.89
CA ILE A 60 -8.27 11.78 -8.47
C ILE A 60 -7.56 10.43 -8.68
N PRO A 61 -7.17 10.03 -9.91
CA PRO A 61 -6.45 8.78 -10.11
C PRO A 61 -5.10 8.76 -9.37
N MET A 62 -4.39 9.89 -9.30
CA MET A 62 -3.12 9.98 -8.57
C MET A 62 -3.28 9.74 -7.06
N ALA A 63 -4.31 10.31 -6.44
CA ALA A 63 -4.61 10.11 -5.02
C ALA A 63 -5.03 8.65 -4.74
N ILE A 64 -5.79 8.03 -5.63
CA ILE A 64 -6.20 6.63 -5.49
C ILE A 64 -4.99 5.69 -5.60
N ILE A 65 -4.12 5.91 -6.59
CA ILE A 65 -2.89 5.12 -6.75
C ILE A 65 -1.96 5.33 -5.55
N GLY A 66 -1.77 6.59 -5.12
CA GLY A 66 -0.94 6.93 -3.97
C GLY A 66 -1.47 6.32 -2.67
N GLY A 67 -2.77 6.42 -2.39
CA GLY A 67 -3.41 5.81 -1.23
C GLY A 67 -3.37 4.27 -1.27
N GLY A 68 -3.58 3.68 -2.44
CA GLY A 68 -3.44 2.24 -2.65
C GLY A 68 -2.01 1.76 -2.38
N ALA A 69 -1.01 2.44 -2.94
CA ALA A 69 0.40 2.15 -2.70
C ALA A 69 0.80 2.29 -1.22
N PHE A 70 0.28 3.32 -0.54
CA PHE A 70 0.51 3.51 0.88
C PHE A 70 -0.05 2.35 1.73
N SER A 71 -1.25 1.87 1.42
CA SER A 71 -1.83 0.72 2.12
C SER A 71 -1.08 -0.60 1.86
N ILE A 72 -0.45 -0.76 0.69
CA ILE A 72 0.47 -1.87 0.39
C ILE A 72 1.75 -1.75 1.25
N PHE A 73 2.28 -0.54 1.41
CA PHE A 73 3.44 -0.28 2.26
C PHE A 73 3.15 -0.62 3.73
N GLU A 74 2.04 -0.13 4.28
CA GLU A 74 1.59 -0.47 5.65
C GLU A 74 1.43 -1.98 5.86
N ALA A 75 0.91 -2.69 4.85
CA ALA A 75 0.80 -4.15 4.92
C ALA A 75 2.18 -4.80 4.95
N GLN A 76 3.12 -4.38 4.09
CA GLN A 76 4.47 -4.96 4.05
C GLN A 76 5.22 -4.75 5.37
N THR A 77 5.17 -3.53 5.91
CA THR A 77 5.86 -3.16 7.16
C THR A 77 5.30 -3.83 8.41
N GLY A 78 4.09 -4.39 8.33
CA GLY A 78 3.41 -4.93 9.50
C GLY A 78 2.94 -3.82 10.46
N TRP A 79 2.87 -2.58 9.96
CA TRP A 79 2.53 -1.41 10.76
C TRP A 79 1.38 -0.65 10.12
N CYS A 80 0.42 -0.24 10.95
CA CYS A 80 -0.72 0.54 10.49
C CYS A 80 -0.80 1.88 11.24
N ALA A 81 -0.76 2.97 10.47
CA ALA A 81 -0.90 4.34 10.96
C ALA A 81 -2.24 4.55 11.68
N VAL A 82 -3.34 4.00 11.15
CA VAL A 82 -4.68 4.16 11.75
C VAL A 82 -4.75 3.57 13.16
N ARG A 83 -4.15 2.39 13.39
CA ARG A 83 -4.08 1.82 14.75
C ARG A 83 -3.08 2.58 15.63
N ALA A 84 -1.99 3.09 15.07
CA ALA A 84 -1.04 3.93 15.80
C ALA A 84 -1.65 5.27 16.26
N LEU A 85 -2.61 5.80 15.50
CA LEU A 85 -3.43 6.96 15.88
C LEU A 85 -4.52 6.64 16.93
N GLY A 86 -4.63 5.39 17.39
CA GLY A 86 -5.56 4.98 18.44
C GLY A 86 -6.95 4.53 17.96
N PHE A 87 -7.18 4.44 16.65
CA PHE A 87 -8.45 3.93 16.13
C PHE A 87 -8.53 2.41 16.27
N ARG A 88 -9.54 1.93 17.01
CA ARG A 88 -9.86 0.50 17.09
C ARG A 88 -10.48 0.04 15.77
N THR A 89 -9.69 -0.67 14.98
CA THR A 89 -10.16 -1.40 13.81
C THR A 89 -10.45 -2.84 14.22
N PRO A 90 -11.63 -3.40 13.88
CA PRO A 90 -12.02 -4.76 14.31
C PRO A 90 -11.24 -5.88 13.60
N LEU A 91 -10.45 -5.53 12.58
CA LEU A 91 -9.60 -6.40 11.76
C LEU A 91 -8.15 -6.32 12.21
#